data_AF-A0A8J7HQP2-F1
#
_entry.id   AF-A0A8J7HQP2-F1
#
_cell.length_a   1.000
_cell.length_b   1.000
_cell.length_c   1.000
_cell.angle_alpha   90.00
_cell.angle_beta   90.00
_cell.angle_gamma   90.00
#
_symmetry.space_group_name_H-M   'P 1'
#
loop_
_entity.id
_entity.type
_entity.pdbx_description
1 polymer ?
#
loop_
_entity_poly.entity_id
_entity_poly.type
_entity_poly.pdbx_seq_one_letter_code
_entity_poly.pdbx_strand_id
1 'polypeptide(L)'
;MKKPNFQAWLQQQVSDDPEVILAGKLEYLRLYLTDAMREIRKKSGLTQAQLAEKLGVQQAAVSKLESALKEHELESVLHYLHTLGADLLVAVKQGDDLYQASDNDGALLVDVPAVVVQKALAANMSVHEYVLAAIEKFSSQDDGRRTALIKLLESDDVVAVKVRARLGARTIEEIAVELEKCLSLSEEEDRIFAVKNVLAGSATVGESTRGTSDDVDEIELLDLAEELLDKLGNYFDQSK
;
A
#
# COMPACT_ATOMS: atom_id res chain seq x y z
N MET A 1 -38.03 3.97 10.28
CA MET A 1 -38.12 2.49 10.31
C MET A 1 -37.18 2.00 11.40
N LYS A 2 -37.61 1.06 12.26
CA LYS A 2 -36.69 0.43 13.23
C LYS A 2 -35.58 -0.23 12.41
N LYS A 3 -34.31 0.14 12.64
CA LYS A 3 -33.17 -0.55 12.02
C LYS A 3 -33.28 -2.03 12.41
N PRO A 4 -33.42 -2.95 11.44
CA PRO A 4 -33.42 -4.37 11.76
C PRO A 4 -32.12 -4.70 12.51
N ASN A 5 -32.24 -5.34 13.67
CA ASN A 5 -31.08 -5.70 14.49
C ASN A 5 -30.38 -6.93 13.88
N PHE A 6 -29.47 -6.66 12.95
CA PHE A 6 -28.72 -7.66 12.19
C PHE A 6 -27.88 -8.60 13.05
N GLN A 7 -27.29 -8.10 14.14
CA GLN A 7 -26.56 -8.96 15.08
C GLN A 7 -27.47 -10.05 15.63
N ALA A 8 -28.74 -9.73 15.91
CA ALA A 8 -29.70 -10.71 16.39
C ALA A 8 -30.12 -11.73 15.31
N TRP A 9 -30.21 -11.31 14.03
CA TRP A 9 -30.57 -12.21 12.92
C TRP A 9 -29.40 -13.12 12.50
N LEU A 10 -28.16 -12.62 12.43
CA LEU A 10 -26.98 -13.46 12.16
C LEU A 10 -26.75 -14.51 13.26
N GLN A 11 -27.07 -14.17 14.49
CA GLN A 11 -26.98 -15.09 15.63
C GLN A 11 -28.13 -16.10 15.64
N GLN A 12 -29.18 -15.87 14.86
CA GLN A 12 -30.27 -16.82 14.70
C GLN A 12 -29.84 -17.88 13.68
N GLN A 13 -29.82 -19.14 14.10
CA GLN A 13 -29.59 -20.25 13.18
C GLN A 13 -30.85 -20.41 12.31
N VAL A 14 -30.88 -19.73 11.16
CA VAL A 14 -32.04 -19.73 10.24
C VAL A 14 -32.05 -21.00 9.37
N SER A 15 -30.87 -21.51 9.01
CA SER A 15 -30.67 -22.74 8.26
C SER A 15 -29.20 -23.17 8.35
N ASP A 16 -28.92 -24.47 8.24
CA ASP A 16 -27.56 -25.02 8.10
C ASP A 16 -27.15 -25.20 6.63
N ASP A 17 -28.05 -24.89 5.68
CA ASP A 17 -27.77 -24.94 4.25
C ASP A 17 -26.83 -23.79 3.84
N PRO A 18 -25.63 -24.09 3.31
CA PRO A 18 -24.67 -23.07 2.88
C PRO A 18 -25.21 -22.08 1.85
N GLU A 19 -26.06 -22.52 0.92
CA GLU A 19 -26.63 -21.64 -0.12
C GLU A 19 -27.63 -20.64 0.48
N VAL A 20 -28.45 -21.10 1.43
CA VAL A 20 -29.42 -20.26 2.14
C VAL A 20 -28.70 -19.22 2.99
N ILE A 21 -27.63 -19.61 3.69
CA ILE A 21 -26.80 -18.69 4.48
C ILE A 21 -26.17 -17.62 3.58
N LEU A 22 -25.60 -18.03 2.43
CA LEU A 22 -24.95 -17.10 1.50
C LEU A 22 -25.96 -16.10 0.91
N ALA A 23 -27.12 -16.59 0.44
CA ALA A 23 -28.18 -15.74 -0.10
C ALA A 23 -28.67 -14.73 0.94
N GLY A 24 -28.85 -15.16 2.19
CA GLY A 24 -29.25 -14.28 3.28
C GLY A 24 -28.21 -13.20 3.62
N LYS A 25 -26.92 -13.54 3.63
CA LYS A 25 -25.82 -12.57 3.81
C LYS A 25 -25.78 -11.55 2.68
N LEU A 26 -25.94 -11.99 1.44
CA LEU A 26 -25.95 -11.12 0.27
C LEU A 26 -27.11 -10.12 0.31
N GLU A 27 -28.32 -10.60 0.60
CA GLU A 27 -29.51 -9.77 0.68
C GLU A 27 -29.40 -8.72 1.80
N TYR A 28 -28.84 -9.11 2.94
CA TYR A 28 -28.57 -8.16 4.01
C TYR A 28 -27.58 -7.07 3.58
N LEU A 29 -26.45 -7.44 2.99
CA LEU A 29 -25.43 -6.49 2.56
C LEU A 29 -26.02 -5.48 1.58
N ARG A 30 -26.85 -5.95 0.64
CA ARG A 30 -27.59 -5.11 -0.31
C ARG A 30 -28.53 -4.13 0.40
N LEU A 31 -29.34 -4.62 1.35
CA LEU A 31 -30.26 -3.78 2.14
C LEU A 31 -29.50 -2.69 2.91
N TYR A 32 -28.44 -3.08 3.61
CA TYR A 32 -27.65 -2.15 4.43
C TYR A 32 -26.98 -1.08 3.60
N LEU A 33 -26.32 -1.48 2.51
CA LEU A 33 -25.65 -0.57 1.58
C LEU A 33 -26.65 0.42 0.98
N THR A 34 -27.81 -0.08 0.55
CA THR A 34 -28.90 0.75 0.01
C THR A 34 -29.36 1.80 1.02
N ASP A 35 -29.59 1.41 2.28
CA ASP A 35 -30.00 2.35 3.33
C ASP A 35 -28.89 3.36 3.65
N ALA A 36 -27.62 2.93 3.69
CA ALA A 36 -26.48 3.82 3.90
C ALA A 36 -26.40 4.88 2.79
N MET A 37 -26.49 4.47 1.52
CA MET A 37 -26.51 5.36 0.35
C MET A 37 -27.64 6.40 0.46
N ARG A 38 -28.86 5.96 0.79
CA ARG A 38 -30.02 6.85 0.98
C ARG A 38 -29.78 7.87 2.08
N GLU A 39 -29.22 7.45 3.20
CA GLU A 39 -28.93 8.33 4.32
C GLU A 39 -27.82 9.34 3.99
N ILE A 40 -26.75 8.92 3.30
CA ILE A 40 -25.70 9.82 2.83
C ILE A 40 -26.29 10.87 1.89
N ARG A 41 -27.07 10.48 0.87
CA ARG A 41 -27.73 11.44 -0.03
C ARG A 41 -28.61 12.43 0.72
N LYS A 42 -29.42 11.97 1.68
CA LYS A 42 -30.28 12.84 2.49
C LYS A 42 -29.47 13.82 3.33
N LYS A 43 -28.35 13.38 3.93
CA LYS A 43 -27.44 14.25 4.68
C LYS A 43 -26.79 15.31 3.78
N SER A 44 -26.51 14.96 2.53
CA SER A 44 -26.06 15.92 1.50
C SER A 44 -27.17 16.83 0.98
N GLY A 45 -28.41 16.71 1.47
CA GLY A 45 -29.53 17.58 1.12
C GLY A 45 -30.09 17.37 -0.30
N LEU A 46 -29.71 16.28 -0.97
CA LEU A 46 -30.09 16.03 -2.37
C LEU A 46 -31.35 15.16 -2.48
N THR A 47 -32.21 15.49 -3.44
CA THR A 47 -33.26 14.57 -3.91
C THR A 47 -32.68 13.52 -4.87
N GLN A 48 -33.43 12.45 -5.14
CA GLN A 48 -33.02 11.45 -6.14
C GLN A 48 -32.83 12.05 -7.53
N ALA A 49 -33.69 13.00 -7.92
CA ALA A 49 -33.58 13.67 -9.22
C ALA A 49 -32.32 14.53 -9.32
N GLN A 50 -31.99 15.29 -8.28
CA GLN A 50 -30.78 16.12 -8.25
C GLN A 50 -29.50 15.28 -8.22
N LEU A 51 -29.50 14.14 -7.52
CA LEU A 51 -28.37 13.22 -7.57
C LEU A 51 -28.23 12.59 -8.96
N ALA A 52 -29.35 12.22 -9.60
CA ALA A 52 -29.33 11.68 -10.96
C ALA A 52 -28.75 12.69 -11.96
N GLU A 53 -29.12 13.96 -11.83
CA GLU A 53 -28.57 15.05 -12.64
C GLU A 53 -27.05 15.18 -12.44
N LYS A 54 -26.56 15.14 -11.19
CA LYS A 54 -25.11 15.14 -10.89
C LYS A 54 -24.37 13.94 -11.46
N LEU A 55 -25.01 12.78 -11.47
CA LEU A 55 -24.47 11.54 -12.03
C LEU A 55 -24.59 11.46 -13.56
N GLY A 56 -25.29 12.40 -14.21
CA GLY A 56 -25.55 12.34 -15.65
C GLY A 56 -26.47 11.18 -16.07
N VAL A 57 -27.32 10.69 -15.16
CA VAL A 57 -28.23 9.54 -15.39
C VAL A 57 -29.68 9.94 -15.18
N GLN A 58 -30.60 9.07 -15.59
CA GLN A 58 -32.03 9.26 -15.32
C GLN A 58 -32.37 9.00 -13.84
N GLN A 59 -33.37 9.69 -13.30
CA GLN A 59 -33.84 9.50 -11.92
C GLN A 59 -34.26 8.04 -11.62
N ALA A 60 -34.75 7.31 -12.63
CA ALA A 60 -35.04 5.89 -12.52
C ALA A 60 -33.80 5.04 -12.20
N ALA A 61 -32.61 5.42 -12.68
CA ALA A 61 -31.36 4.72 -12.37
C ALA A 61 -30.98 4.88 -10.89
N VAL A 62 -31.12 6.11 -10.34
CA VAL A 62 -30.92 6.36 -8.90
C VAL A 62 -31.96 5.65 -8.05
N SER A 63 -33.23 5.61 -8.50
CA SER A 63 -34.26 4.83 -7.80
C SER A 63 -33.98 3.33 -7.83
N LYS A 64 -33.36 2.81 -8.89
CA LYS A 64 -32.92 1.42 -8.97
C LYS A 64 -31.80 1.17 -7.97
N LEU A 65 -30.77 2.01 -7.94
CA LEU A 65 -29.64 1.91 -7.01
C LEU A 65 -30.07 2.02 -5.54
N GLU A 66 -31.07 2.86 -5.24
CA GLU A 66 -31.62 3.01 -3.89
C GLU A 66 -32.69 1.96 -3.54
N SER A 67 -32.81 0.88 -4.33
CA SER A 67 -33.73 -0.23 -4.09
C SER A 67 -32.96 -1.51 -3.79
N ALA A 68 -33.20 -2.09 -2.62
CA ALA A 68 -32.58 -3.37 -2.24
C ALA A 68 -33.10 -4.57 -3.04
N LEU A 69 -34.25 -4.43 -3.72
CA LEU A 69 -34.87 -5.47 -4.54
C LEU A 69 -34.22 -5.64 -5.92
N LYS A 70 -33.15 -4.90 -6.20
CA LYS A 70 -32.45 -4.88 -7.48
C LYS A 70 -30.97 -5.10 -7.26
N GLU A 71 -30.33 -5.75 -8.22
CA GLU A 71 -28.89 -5.92 -8.23
C GLU A 71 -28.22 -4.64 -8.72
N HIS A 72 -27.10 -4.32 -8.07
CA HIS A 72 -26.29 -3.14 -8.35
C HIS A 72 -24.89 -3.60 -8.71
N GLU A 73 -24.34 -3.03 -9.78
CA GLU A 73 -22.92 -3.15 -10.09
C GLU A 73 -22.11 -2.34 -9.07
N LEU A 74 -20.97 -2.88 -8.64
CA LEU A 74 -20.13 -2.25 -7.64
C LEU A 74 -19.64 -0.87 -8.10
N GLU A 75 -19.30 -0.76 -9.38
CA GLU A 75 -18.89 0.46 -10.07
C GLU A 75 -19.97 1.55 -9.98
N SER A 76 -21.24 1.17 -10.11
CA SER A 76 -22.37 2.11 -9.98
C SER A 76 -22.52 2.63 -8.55
N VAL A 77 -22.25 1.78 -7.55
CA VAL A 77 -22.23 2.17 -6.13
C VAL A 77 -21.07 3.12 -5.86
N LEU A 78 -19.88 2.82 -6.37
CA LEU A 78 -18.69 3.67 -6.21
C LEU A 78 -18.90 5.05 -6.84
N HIS A 79 -19.42 5.12 -8.07
CA HIS A 79 -19.73 6.41 -8.70
C HIS A 79 -20.78 7.22 -7.92
N TYR A 80 -21.80 6.54 -7.38
CA TYR A 80 -22.80 7.17 -6.51
C TYR A 80 -22.15 7.78 -5.27
N LEU A 81 -21.31 7.03 -4.56
CA LEU A 81 -20.67 7.46 -3.32
C LEU A 81 -19.65 8.57 -3.57
N HIS A 82 -18.80 8.43 -4.59
CA HIS A 82 -17.83 9.44 -5.01
C HIS A 82 -18.51 10.78 -5.35
N THR A 83 -19.65 10.75 -6.05
CA THR A 83 -20.43 11.97 -6.37
C THR A 83 -20.95 12.70 -5.13
N LEU A 84 -21.11 11.98 -4.02
CA LEU A 84 -21.51 12.50 -2.72
C LEU A 84 -20.32 12.82 -1.80
N GLY A 85 -19.08 12.61 -2.26
CA GLY A 85 -17.87 12.77 -1.46
C GLY A 85 -17.74 11.72 -0.34
N ALA A 86 -18.26 10.51 -0.57
CA ALA A 86 -18.16 9.39 0.35
C ALA A 86 -17.27 8.30 -0.24
N ASP A 87 -16.50 7.65 0.63
CA ASP A 87 -15.59 6.56 0.32
C ASP A 87 -16.22 5.21 0.72
N LEU A 88 -15.94 4.14 -0.03
CA LEU A 88 -16.37 2.79 0.29
C LEU A 88 -15.23 1.99 0.93
N LEU A 89 -15.48 1.45 2.12
CA LEU A 89 -14.60 0.50 2.79
C LEU A 89 -15.18 -0.91 2.74
N VAL A 90 -14.39 -1.87 2.27
CA VAL A 90 -14.74 -3.29 2.25
C VAL A 90 -13.72 -4.08 3.08
N ALA A 91 -14.21 -4.95 3.96
CA ALA A 91 -13.38 -5.82 4.79
C ALA A 91 -13.74 -7.29 4.57
N VAL A 92 -12.73 -8.15 4.48
CA VAL A 92 -12.84 -9.60 4.33
C VAL A 92 -12.14 -10.26 5.52
N LYS A 93 -12.85 -11.11 6.25
CA LYS A 93 -12.29 -11.85 7.39
C LYS A 93 -12.14 -13.33 7.05
N GLN A 94 -10.96 -13.88 7.31
CA GLN A 94 -10.67 -15.31 7.20
C GLN A 94 -9.95 -15.80 8.46
N GLY A 95 -10.64 -16.58 9.30
CA GLY A 95 -10.10 -16.96 10.61
C GLY A 95 -9.85 -15.72 11.47
N ASP A 96 -8.58 -15.49 11.84
CA ASP A 96 -8.14 -14.30 12.58
C ASP A 96 -7.60 -13.18 11.66
N ASP A 97 -7.43 -13.45 10.37
CA ASP A 97 -6.93 -12.49 9.38
C ASP A 97 -8.05 -11.56 8.89
N LEU A 98 -7.72 -10.28 8.69
CA LEU A 98 -8.62 -9.24 8.20
C LEU A 98 -7.96 -8.48 7.05
N TYR A 99 -8.54 -8.59 5.86
CA TYR A 99 -8.12 -7.88 4.65
C TYR A 99 -9.07 -6.70 4.43
N GLN A 100 -8.56 -5.51 4.13
CA GLN A 100 -9.38 -4.33 3.87
C GLN A 100 -8.98 -3.67 2.55
N ALA A 101 -9.96 -3.17 1.82
CA ALA A 101 -9.79 -2.37 0.62
C ALA A 101 -10.63 -1.09 0.76
N SER A 102 -10.04 0.05 0.39
CA SER A 102 -10.70 1.35 0.31
C SER A 102 -10.41 1.98 -1.05
N ASP A 103 -11.34 2.79 -1.54
CA ASP A 103 -11.22 3.60 -2.75
C ASP A 103 -10.44 4.92 -2.56
N ASN A 104 -9.86 5.14 -1.37
CA ASN A 104 -9.05 6.32 -1.05
C ASN A 104 -7.67 5.93 -0.48
N ASP A 105 -6.61 6.27 -1.21
CA ASP A 105 -5.20 6.00 -0.84
C ASP A 105 -4.76 6.75 0.44
N GLY A 106 -5.48 7.81 0.84
CA GLY A 106 -5.11 8.68 1.97
C GLY A 106 -5.72 8.31 3.31
N ALA A 107 -6.70 7.40 3.35
CA ALA A 107 -7.37 6.98 4.57
C ALA A 107 -7.02 5.53 4.89
N LEU A 108 -5.83 5.32 5.46
CA LEU A 108 -5.52 4.08 6.18
C LEU A 108 -6.40 4.02 7.45
N LEU A 109 -7.70 3.75 7.28
CA LEU A 109 -8.60 3.42 8.39
C LEU A 109 -8.39 1.95 8.76
N VAL A 110 -7.14 1.59 9.06
CA VAL A 110 -6.82 0.23 9.45
C VAL A 110 -7.27 0.06 10.89
N ASP A 111 -8.25 -0.84 11.06
CA ASP A 111 -8.47 -1.54 12.31
C ASP A 111 -7.10 -2.04 12.79
N VAL A 112 -6.57 -1.33 13.79
CA VAL A 112 -5.22 -1.54 14.26
C VAL A 112 -5.19 -2.93 14.90
N PRO A 113 -4.40 -3.88 14.37
CA PRO A 113 -4.41 -5.26 14.86
C PRO A 113 -4.30 -5.29 16.38
N ALA A 114 -4.99 -6.21 17.07
CA ALA A 114 -5.02 -6.25 18.53
C ALA A 114 -3.61 -6.22 19.17
N VAL A 115 -2.62 -6.80 18.48
CA VAL A 115 -1.21 -6.76 18.89
C VAL A 115 -0.64 -5.34 18.95
N VAL A 116 -1.05 -4.46 18.05
CA VAL A 116 -0.62 -3.06 18.00
C VAL A 116 -1.33 -2.24 19.08
N VAL A 117 -2.60 -2.53 19.38
CA VAL A 117 -3.31 -1.93 20.53
C VAL A 117 -2.63 -2.31 21.85
N GLN A 118 -2.23 -3.57 22.01
CA GLN A 118 -1.49 -4.02 23.19
C GLN A 118 -0.12 -3.35 23.32
N LYS A 119 0.58 -3.16 22.19
CA LYS A 119 1.87 -2.47 22.17
C LYS A 119 1.72 -0.97 22.52
N ALA A 120 0.68 -0.31 22.03
CA ALA A 120 0.37 1.08 22.38
C ALA A 120 0.09 1.24 23.89
N LEU A 121 -0.70 0.32 24.46
CA LEU A 121 -0.96 0.26 25.91
C LEU A 121 0.32 0.03 26.72
N ALA A 122 1.18 -0.90 26.30
CA ALA A 122 2.46 -1.16 26.96
C ALA A 122 3.42 0.04 26.89
N ALA A 123 3.33 0.84 25.83
CA ALA A 123 4.08 2.08 25.65
C ALA A 123 3.45 3.29 26.35
N ASN A 124 2.29 3.12 27.01
CA ASN A 124 1.53 4.19 27.65
C ASN A 124 1.15 5.34 26.69
N MET A 125 0.90 5.00 25.42
CA MET A 125 0.53 5.90 24.32
C MET A 125 -0.88 5.60 23.84
N SER A 126 -1.55 6.57 23.23
CA SER A 126 -2.75 6.28 22.43
C SER A 126 -2.36 5.47 21.19
N VAL A 127 -3.31 4.70 20.65
CA VAL A 127 -3.10 3.90 19.42
C VAL A 127 -2.65 4.80 18.26
N HIS A 128 -3.23 6.00 18.15
CA HIS A 128 -2.88 6.98 17.15
C HIS A 128 -1.43 7.48 17.30
N GLU A 129 -1.02 7.86 18.51
CA GLU A 129 0.36 8.31 18.80
C GLU A 129 1.36 7.17 18.57
N TYR A 130 1.03 5.94 18.97
CA TYR A 130 1.89 4.79 18.77
C TYR A 130 2.10 4.49 17.28
N VAL A 131 1.05 4.56 16.46
CA VAL A 131 1.14 4.35 15.01
C VAL A 131 1.94 5.47 14.34
N LEU A 132 1.69 6.74 14.70
CA LEU A 132 2.47 7.87 14.19
C LEU A 132 3.95 7.75 14.55
N ALA A 133 4.27 7.45 15.82
CA ALA A 133 5.64 7.25 16.27
C ALA A 133 6.29 6.04 15.57
N ALA A 134 5.53 4.97 15.29
CA ALA A 134 6.03 3.83 14.54
C ALA A 134 6.31 4.18 13.07
N ILE A 135 5.45 4.98 12.41
CA ILE A 135 5.65 5.48 11.04
C ILE A 135 6.84 6.43 10.97
N GLU A 136 6.97 7.36 11.92
CA GLU A 136 8.14 8.25 12.03
C GLU A 136 9.42 7.44 12.28
N LYS A 137 9.36 6.40 13.12
CA LYS A 137 10.50 5.51 13.34
C LYS A 137 10.85 4.68 12.10
N PHE A 138 9.86 4.26 11.32
CA PHE A 138 10.06 3.47 10.10
C PHE A 138 10.65 4.34 8.98
N SER A 139 10.10 5.54 8.79
CA SER A 139 10.61 6.54 7.84
C SER A 139 11.99 7.08 8.24
N SER A 140 12.27 7.27 9.52
CA SER A 140 13.59 7.70 10.00
C SER A 140 14.65 6.58 10.01
N GLN A 141 14.25 5.30 10.03
CA GLN A 141 15.18 4.19 9.79
C GLN A 141 15.69 4.16 8.35
N ASP A 142 14.87 4.58 7.39
CA ASP A 142 15.27 4.81 6.00
C ASP A 142 16.19 6.04 5.91
N ASP A 143 15.81 7.16 6.52
CA ASP A 143 16.64 8.38 6.46
C ASP A 143 18.02 8.22 7.12
N GLY A 144 18.16 7.42 8.18
CA GLY A 144 19.45 7.11 8.79
C GLY A 144 20.39 6.32 7.85
N ARG A 145 19.84 5.33 7.13
CA ARG A 145 20.58 4.54 6.14
C ARG A 145 20.93 5.36 4.92
N ARG A 146 19.97 6.12 4.40
CA ARG A 146 20.17 7.08 3.31
C ARG A 146 21.21 8.14 3.66
N THR A 147 21.14 8.70 4.87
CA THR A 147 22.14 9.69 5.34
C THR A 147 23.54 9.07 5.46
N ALA A 148 23.64 7.82 5.93
CA ALA A 148 24.92 7.10 5.98
C ALA A 148 25.46 6.78 4.57
N LEU A 149 24.60 6.36 3.64
CA LEU A 149 24.91 6.15 2.23
C LEU A 149 25.42 7.43 1.58
N ILE A 150 24.73 8.55 1.78
CA ILE A 150 25.15 9.87 1.26
C ILE A 150 26.52 10.24 1.82
N LYS A 151 26.73 10.12 3.14
CA LYS A 151 28.05 10.40 3.75
C LYS A 151 29.17 9.52 3.21
N LEU A 152 28.90 8.24 2.93
CA LEU A 152 29.88 7.34 2.34
C LEU A 152 30.19 7.72 0.90
N LEU A 153 29.15 8.03 0.10
CA LEU A 153 29.32 8.45 -1.29
C LEU A 153 30.01 9.82 -1.43
N GLU A 154 29.82 10.71 -0.46
CA GLU A 154 30.52 11.99 -0.34
C GLU A 154 31.98 11.85 0.13
N SER A 155 32.35 10.72 0.75
CA SER A 155 33.70 10.50 1.25
C SER A 155 34.72 10.31 0.13
N ASP A 156 35.98 10.65 0.42
CA ASP A 156 37.13 10.42 -0.48
C ASP A 156 37.62 8.95 -0.46
N ASP A 157 36.76 8.03 -0.04
CA ASP A 157 37.05 6.61 -0.09
C ASP A 157 37.23 6.14 -1.54
N VAL A 158 38.22 5.26 -1.77
CA VAL A 158 38.57 4.75 -3.09
C VAL A 158 37.38 4.10 -3.81
N VAL A 159 36.49 3.42 -3.06
CA VAL A 159 35.29 2.77 -3.61
C VAL A 159 34.23 3.82 -3.93
N ALA A 160 34.00 4.81 -3.07
CA ALA A 160 33.07 5.91 -3.32
C ALA A 160 33.48 6.76 -4.54
N VAL A 161 34.79 6.99 -4.73
CA VAL A 161 35.33 7.68 -5.91
C VAL A 161 35.11 6.87 -7.18
N LYS A 162 35.34 5.54 -7.15
CA LYS A 162 35.08 4.64 -8.29
C LYS A 162 33.60 4.61 -8.67
N VAL A 163 32.70 4.53 -7.69
CA VAL A 163 31.23 4.54 -7.90
C VAL A 163 30.77 5.86 -8.52
N ARG A 164 31.25 7.00 -8.00
CA ARG A 164 30.96 8.33 -8.57
C ARG A 164 31.52 8.49 -9.98
N ALA A 165 32.72 7.99 -10.26
CA ALA A 165 33.33 8.06 -11.58
C ALA A 165 32.54 7.26 -12.63
N ARG A 166 31.96 6.11 -12.26
CA ARG A 166 31.14 5.28 -13.16
C ARG A 166 29.73 5.82 -13.37
N LEU A 167 29.09 6.35 -12.33
CA LEU A 167 27.70 6.83 -12.37
C LEU A 167 27.55 8.31 -12.74
N GLY A 168 28.61 8.96 -13.21
CA GLY A 168 28.83 10.42 -13.23
C GLY A 168 27.76 11.35 -13.83
N ALA A 169 26.66 10.86 -14.38
CA ALA A 169 25.49 11.66 -14.76
C ALA A 169 24.38 11.71 -13.68
N ARG A 170 24.43 10.84 -12.66
CA ARG A 170 23.44 10.74 -11.58
C ARG A 170 23.86 11.54 -10.35
N THR A 171 22.90 12.11 -9.65
CA THR A 171 23.13 12.81 -8.37
C THR A 171 23.44 11.82 -7.25
N ILE A 172 24.15 12.25 -6.21
CA ILE A 172 24.50 11.39 -5.07
C ILE A 172 23.23 10.88 -4.37
N GLU A 173 22.19 11.70 -4.34
CA GLU A 173 20.88 11.41 -3.78
C GLU A 173 20.14 10.33 -4.59
N GLU A 174 20.15 10.39 -5.91
CA GLU A 174 19.58 9.35 -6.78
C GLU A 174 20.32 8.02 -6.63
N ILE A 175 21.66 8.06 -6.53
CA ILE A 175 22.47 6.86 -6.30
C ILE A 175 22.16 6.26 -4.93
N ALA A 176 22.03 7.09 -3.89
CA ALA A 176 21.70 6.63 -2.54
C ALA A 176 20.32 5.97 -2.47
N VAL A 177 19.31 6.52 -3.14
CA VAL A 177 17.96 5.94 -3.21
C VAL A 177 17.95 4.57 -3.91
N GLU A 178 18.69 4.43 -5.01
CA GLU A 178 18.76 3.15 -5.72
C GLU A 178 19.55 2.10 -4.93
N LEU A 179 20.65 2.50 -4.27
CA LEU A 179 21.41 1.59 -3.39
C LEU A 179 20.61 1.18 -2.14
N GLU A 180 19.82 2.08 -1.57
CA GLU A 180 18.92 1.77 -0.44
C GLU A 180 17.87 0.71 -0.81
N LYS A 181 17.28 0.82 -2.02
CA LYS A 181 16.38 -0.21 -2.56
C LYS A 181 17.09 -1.56 -2.73
N CYS A 182 18.35 -1.55 -3.21
CA CYS A 182 19.13 -2.78 -3.34
C CYS A 182 19.40 -3.43 -1.98
N LEU A 183 19.77 -2.64 -0.96
CA LEU A 183 20.04 -3.11 0.40
C LEU A 183 18.80 -3.66 1.13
N SER A 184 17.60 -3.40 0.61
CA SER A 184 16.34 -3.91 1.16
C SER A 184 16.05 -5.36 0.78
N LEU A 185 16.86 -5.96 -0.11
CA LEU A 185 16.76 -7.36 -0.51
C LEU A 185 17.30 -8.28 0.60
N SER A 186 16.65 -9.43 0.77
CA SER A 186 16.92 -10.36 1.88
C SER A 186 18.17 -11.22 1.68
N GLU A 187 18.55 -11.49 0.44
CA GLU A 187 19.69 -12.36 0.11
C GLU A 187 20.93 -11.54 -0.28
N GLU A 188 22.11 -12.01 0.09
CA GLU A 188 23.39 -11.33 -0.20
C GLU A 188 23.75 -11.36 -1.68
N GLU A 189 23.54 -12.50 -2.34
CA GLU A 189 23.75 -12.67 -3.78
C GLU A 189 22.85 -11.71 -4.59
N ASP A 190 21.58 -11.56 -4.18
CA ASP A 190 20.63 -10.64 -4.78
C ASP A 190 21.04 -9.17 -4.61
N ARG A 191 21.61 -8.81 -3.45
CA ARG A 191 22.13 -7.46 -3.18
C ARG A 191 23.29 -7.12 -4.09
N ILE A 192 24.25 -8.04 -4.25
CA ILE A 192 25.42 -7.85 -5.11
C ILE A 192 24.97 -7.65 -6.57
N PHE A 193 24.04 -8.47 -7.05
CA PHE A 193 23.54 -8.36 -8.42
C PHE A 193 22.72 -7.08 -8.66
N ALA A 194 21.90 -6.68 -7.68
CA ALA A 194 21.15 -5.43 -7.76
C ALA A 194 22.08 -4.21 -7.79
N VAL A 195 23.13 -4.18 -6.96
CA VAL A 195 24.14 -3.12 -6.98
C VAL A 195 24.93 -3.12 -8.29
N LYS A 196 25.33 -4.29 -8.82
CA LYS A 196 25.95 -4.42 -10.15
C LYS A 196 25.07 -3.77 -11.22
N ASN A 197 23.77 -4.02 -11.22
CA ASN A 197 22.83 -3.44 -12.20
C ASN A 197 22.68 -1.93 -12.05
N VAL A 198 22.76 -1.40 -10.82
CA VAL A 198 22.81 0.05 -10.59
C VAL A 198 24.09 0.64 -11.16
N LEU A 199 25.25 0.01 -10.93
CA LEU A 199 26.57 0.44 -11.43
C LEU A 199 26.73 0.32 -12.95
N ALA A 200 26.10 -0.69 -13.56
CA ALA A 200 26.00 -0.85 -15.01
C ALA A 200 25.16 0.26 -15.66
N GLY A 201 24.46 1.05 -14.84
CA GLY A 201 23.64 2.18 -15.25
C GLY A 201 22.39 1.70 -15.96
N SER A 202 21.29 1.50 -15.22
CA SER A 202 19.94 1.21 -15.76
C SER A 202 19.65 2.00 -17.05
N ALA A 203 19.96 1.37 -18.18
CA ALA A 203 19.22 1.47 -19.41
C ALA A 203 18.11 0.44 -19.27
N THR A 204 16.89 0.94 -19.35
CA THR A 204 15.64 0.21 -19.57
C THR A 204 15.83 -1.20 -20.12
N VAL A 205 15.15 -2.16 -19.49
CA VAL A 205 14.83 -3.48 -20.05
C VAL A 205 14.47 -3.32 -21.53
N GLY A 206 15.38 -3.75 -22.40
CA GLY A 206 15.18 -3.66 -23.85
C GLY A 206 16.48 -3.59 -24.63
N GLU A 207 17.14 -4.74 -24.81
CA GLU A 207 17.38 -5.34 -26.14
C GLU A 207 18.44 -6.44 -26.06
N SER A 208 18.02 -7.63 -26.49
CA SER A 208 18.90 -8.75 -26.78
C SER A 208 19.90 -8.38 -27.87
N THR A 209 21.18 -8.22 -27.55
CA THR A 209 22.24 -8.34 -28.56
C THR A 209 23.35 -9.26 -28.07
N ARG A 210 23.32 -10.48 -28.61
CA ARG A 210 24.32 -11.52 -28.49
C ARG A 210 25.57 -11.08 -29.27
N GLY A 211 26.65 -10.70 -28.57
CA GLY A 211 27.91 -10.30 -29.22
C GLY A 211 29.04 -9.93 -28.26
N THR A 212 29.75 -10.93 -27.74
CA THR A 212 31.20 -10.95 -27.45
C THR A 212 31.94 -9.61 -27.25
N SER A 213 32.07 -9.12 -26.00
CA SER A 213 33.29 -8.46 -25.45
C SER A 213 33.26 -8.09 -23.96
N ASP A 214 32.16 -8.30 -23.22
CA ASP A 214 31.96 -7.62 -21.92
C ASP A 214 32.21 -8.45 -20.64
N ASP A 215 32.73 -9.68 -20.72
CA ASP A 215 32.92 -10.52 -19.51
C ASP A 215 33.90 -9.90 -18.50
N VAL A 216 34.83 -9.03 -18.95
CA VAL A 216 35.80 -8.35 -18.08
C VAL A 216 35.15 -7.19 -17.32
N ASP A 217 34.28 -6.42 -17.96
CA ASP A 217 33.52 -5.34 -17.31
C ASP A 217 32.48 -5.91 -16.34
N GLU A 218 31.89 -7.07 -16.64
CA GLU A 218 30.93 -7.72 -15.71
C GLU A 218 31.59 -8.20 -14.41
N ILE A 219 32.79 -8.78 -14.49
CA ILE A 219 33.54 -9.23 -13.31
C ILE A 219 34.02 -8.01 -12.49
N GLU A 220 34.56 -6.98 -13.14
CA GLU A 220 34.97 -5.75 -12.45
C GLU A 220 33.80 -5.02 -11.77
N LEU A 221 32.59 -5.08 -12.35
CA LEU A 221 31.37 -4.51 -11.76
C LEU A 221 30.87 -5.33 -10.56
N LEU A 222 31.00 -6.66 -10.62
CA LEU A 222 30.68 -7.54 -9.49
C LEU A 222 31.65 -7.32 -8.33
N ASP A 223 32.95 -7.26 -8.62
CA ASP A 223 33.98 -6.97 -7.62
C ASP A 223 33.74 -5.61 -6.95
N LEU A 224 33.40 -4.58 -7.74
CA LEU A 224 33.08 -3.25 -7.20
C LEU A 224 31.78 -3.23 -6.38
N ALA A 225 30.78 -4.02 -6.77
CA ALA A 225 29.52 -4.16 -6.04
C ALA A 225 29.74 -4.85 -4.68
N GLU A 226 30.57 -5.89 -4.65
CA GLU A 226 30.97 -6.60 -3.43
C GLU A 226 31.79 -5.67 -2.50
N GLU A 227 32.81 -4.99 -3.02
CA GLU A 227 33.61 -3.99 -2.27
C GLU A 227 32.73 -2.89 -1.66
N LEU A 228 31.71 -2.43 -2.39
CA LEU A 228 30.78 -1.40 -1.90
C LEU A 228 29.88 -1.93 -0.77
N LEU A 229 29.34 -3.14 -0.92
CA LEU A 229 28.49 -3.77 0.09
C LEU A 229 29.26 -4.08 1.38
N ASP A 230 30.50 -4.57 1.27
CA ASP A 230 31.40 -4.79 2.40
C ASP A 230 31.68 -3.50 3.16
N LYS A 231 31.94 -2.40 2.44
CA LYS A 231 32.16 -1.10 3.09
C LYS A 231 30.90 -0.55 3.73
N LEU A 232 29.75 -0.73 3.10
CA LEU A 232 28.47 -0.36 3.68
C LEU A 232 28.20 -1.15 4.97
N GLY A 233 28.45 -2.46 4.97
CA GLY A 233 28.37 -3.30 6.16
C GLY A 233 29.24 -2.79 7.30
N ASN A 234 30.52 -2.51 7.02
CA ASN A 234 31.47 -1.97 8.00
C ASN A 234 31.07 -0.59 8.52
N TYR A 235 30.50 0.27 7.68
CA TYR A 235 30.05 1.62 8.06
C TYR A 235 28.77 1.58 8.90
N PHE A 236 27.85 0.65 8.61
CA PHE A 236 26.64 0.43 9.42
C PHE A 236 26.95 -0.20 10.78
N ASP A 237 27.99 -1.03 10.88
CA ASP A 237 28.43 -1.60 12.16
C ASP A 237 29.20 -0.59 13.03
N GLN A 238 29.85 0.42 12.44
CA GLN A 238 30.49 1.53 13.19
C GLN A 238 29.50 2.61 13.66
N SER A 239 28.29 2.66 13.09
CA SER A 239 27.24 3.65 13.40
C SER A 239 26.19 3.15 14.42
N LYS A 240 26.35 1.95 14.99
CA LYS A 240 25.56 1.42 16.11
C LYS A 240 26.19 1.78 17.45
#